data_AF-A0A969LDW2-F1
#
_entry.id   AF-A0A969LDW2-F1
#
_cell.length_a   1.000
_cell.length_b   1.000
_cell.length_c   1.000
_cell.angle_alpha   90.00
_cell.angle_beta   90.00
_cell.angle_gamma   90.00
#
_symmetry.space_group_name_H-M   'P 1'
#
loop_
_entity.id
_entity.type
_entity.pdbx_description
1 polymer ?
#
loop_
_entity_poly.entity_id
_entity_poly.type
_entity_poly.pdbx_seq_one_letter_code
_entity_poly.pdbx_strand_id
1 'polypeptide(L)'
;AKAWFWLAQTGAPEAESAIGAALRKDADADVREEAIFALSELPDERAPLALIAVAEDRSLSREQRKQAVFWLSQSNSDVAQAYLEKVLARVARD
;
A
#
# COMPACT_ATOMS: atom_id res chain seq x y z
N ALA A 1 -11.72 -5.11 10.25
CA ALA A 1 -12.22 -4.24 9.17
C ALA A 1 -12.14 -2.74 9.44
N LYS A 2 -13.06 -2.11 10.19
CA LYS A 2 -13.24 -0.64 10.12
C LYS A 2 -12.19 0.21 10.86
N ALA A 3 -11.45 -0.35 11.81
CA ALA A 3 -10.57 0.45 12.68
C ALA A 3 -9.38 1.07 11.92
N TRP A 4 -8.69 0.28 11.09
CA TRP A 4 -7.55 0.76 10.30
C TRP A 4 -7.95 1.82 9.28
N PHE A 5 -9.10 1.63 8.65
CA PHE A 5 -9.70 2.59 7.72
C PHE A 5 -9.93 3.97 8.36
N TRP A 6 -10.54 4.02 9.55
CA TRP A 6 -10.75 5.28 10.26
C TRP A 6 -9.44 5.91 10.72
N LEU A 7 -8.46 5.09 11.09
CA LEU A 7 -7.14 5.56 11.49
C LEU A 7 -6.41 6.23 10.32
N ALA A 8 -6.48 5.65 9.11
CA ALA A 8 -5.87 6.22 7.91
C ALA A 8 -6.39 7.63 7.58
N GLN A 9 -7.72 7.84 7.68
CA GLN A 9 -8.34 9.13 7.40
C GLN A 9 -7.93 10.26 8.35
N THR A 10 -7.39 9.94 9.53
CA THR A 10 -6.83 10.97 10.41
C THR A 10 -5.61 11.65 9.77
N GLY A 11 -4.91 10.96 8.87
CA GLY A 11 -3.68 11.43 8.27
C GLY A 11 -2.55 11.66 9.28
N ALA A 12 -2.66 11.19 10.52
CA ALA A 12 -1.60 11.36 11.52
C ALA A 12 -0.37 10.50 11.16
N PRO A 13 0.86 10.99 11.29
CA PRO A 13 2.06 10.17 11.07
C PRO A 13 2.09 8.89 11.92
N GLU A 14 1.57 8.95 13.14
CA GLU A 14 1.45 7.82 14.06
C GLU A 14 0.45 6.78 13.56
N ALA A 15 -0.63 7.22 12.91
CA ALA A 15 -1.63 6.36 12.29
C ALA A 15 -1.01 5.55 11.15
N GLU A 16 -0.28 6.20 10.26
CA GLU A 16 0.44 5.55 9.16
C GLU A 16 1.48 4.53 9.66
N SER A 17 2.24 4.90 10.70
CA SER A 17 3.20 3.99 11.34
C SER A 17 2.54 2.76 11.95
N ALA A 18 1.39 2.93 12.61
CA ALA A 18 0.61 1.84 13.19
C ALA A 18 0.05 0.89 12.13
N ILE A 19 -0.49 1.44 11.02
CA ILE A 19 -0.99 0.65 9.88
C ILE A 19 0.16 -0.17 9.27
N GLY A 20 1.32 0.45 9.05
CA GLY A 20 2.50 -0.25 8.54
C GLY A 20 3.00 -1.36 9.49
N ALA A 21 2.88 -1.16 10.81
CA ALA A 21 3.20 -2.20 11.78
C ALA A 21 2.23 -3.39 11.71
N ALA A 22 0.92 -3.14 11.60
CA ALA A 22 -0.09 -4.18 11.44
C ALA A 22 0.15 -5.01 10.18
N LEU A 23 0.39 -4.35 9.04
CA LEU A 23 0.74 -5.00 7.77
C LEU A 23 1.90 -6.00 7.89
N ARG A 24 2.91 -5.69 8.70
CA ARG A 24 4.14 -6.50 8.83
C ARG A 24 4.08 -7.56 9.93
N LYS A 25 3.37 -7.29 11.03
CA LYS A 25 3.52 -8.03 12.29
C LYS A 25 2.25 -8.71 12.76
N ASP A 26 1.09 -8.37 12.21
CA ASP A 26 -0.14 -9.01 12.65
C ASP A 26 -0.16 -10.50 12.26
N ALA A 27 -0.63 -11.35 13.18
CA ALA A 27 -0.72 -12.77 12.96
C ALA A 27 -1.83 -13.12 11.96
N ASP A 28 -2.89 -12.32 11.94
CA ASP A 28 -4.04 -12.50 11.07
C ASP A 28 -3.75 -11.95 9.66
N ALA A 29 -3.96 -12.80 8.64
CA ALA A 29 -3.78 -12.42 7.26
C ALA A 29 -4.76 -11.35 6.80
N ASP A 30 -6.02 -11.44 7.27
CA ASP A 30 -7.07 -10.52 6.90
C ASP A 30 -6.73 -9.11 7.45
N VAL A 31 -6.16 -9.03 8.65
CA VAL A 31 -5.71 -7.77 9.23
C VAL A 31 -4.57 -7.15 8.42
N ARG A 32 -3.63 -7.97 7.91
CA ARG A 32 -2.55 -7.48 7.05
C ARG A 32 -3.08 -6.96 5.71
N GLU A 33 -4.09 -7.60 5.14
CA GLU A 33 -4.74 -7.17 3.90
C GLU A 33 -5.54 -5.86 4.11
N GLU A 34 -6.30 -5.77 5.20
CA GLU A 34 -6.99 -4.55 5.59
C GLU A 34 -6.04 -3.38 5.83
N ALA A 35 -4.85 -3.64 6.39
CA ALA A 35 -3.83 -2.62 6.57
C ALA A 35 -3.31 -2.08 5.22
N ILE A 36 -3.17 -2.92 4.19
CA ILE A 36 -2.79 -2.47 2.84
C ILE A 36 -3.88 -1.57 2.25
N PHE A 37 -5.15 -1.95 2.40
CA PHE A 37 -6.26 -1.09 2.01
C PHE A 37 -6.26 0.22 2.79
N ALA A 38 -6.03 0.19 4.10
CA ALA A 38 -5.95 1.44 4.89
C ALA A 38 -4.84 2.38 4.40
N LEU A 39 -3.72 1.86 3.88
CA LEU A 39 -2.70 2.69 3.24
C LEU A 39 -3.19 3.37 1.95
N SER A 40 -4.12 2.76 1.18
CA SER A 40 -4.69 3.41 -0.02
C SER A 40 -5.60 4.58 0.31
N GLU A 41 -6.12 4.61 1.53
CA GLU A 41 -7.02 5.66 2.02
C GLU A 41 -6.29 6.80 2.76
N LEU A 42 -4.95 6.77 2.79
CA LEU A 42 -4.17 7.90 3.28
C LEU A 42 -4.41 9.13 2.38
N PRO A 43 -4.46 10.34 2.96
CA PRO A 43 -4.72 11.53 2.16
C PRO A 43 -3.49 11.93 1.32
N ASP A 44 -3.78 12.59 0.20
CA ASP A 44 -2.80 13.17 -0.72
C ASP A 44 -1.81 12.12 -1.29
N GLU A 45 -0.61 12.57 -1.66
CA GLU A 45 0.45 11.71 -2.22
C GLU A 45 1.01 10.68 -1.23
N ARG A 46 0.53 10.62 0.01
CA ARG A 46 0.99 9.63 0.98
C ARG A 46 0.50 8.23 0.66
N ALA A 47 -0.74 8.08 0.19
CA ALA A 47 -1.26 6.78 -0.24
C ALA A 47 -0.40 6.13 -1.33
N PRO A 48 -0.17 6.78 -2.49
CA PRO A 48 0.64 6.17 -3.56
C PRO A 48 2.08 5.90 -3.09
N LEU A 49 2.71 6.80 -2.32
CA LEU A 49 4.07 6.57 -1.81
C LEU A 49 4.15 5.39 -0.85
N ALA A 50 3.20 5.25 0.07
CA ALA A 50 3.15 4.12 1.01
C ALA A 50 2.93 2.79 0.28
N LEU A 51 2.02 2.76 -0.71
CA LEU A 51 1.75 1.55 -1.49
C LEU A 51 2.93 1.16 -2.38
N ILE A 52 3.68 2.13 -2.95
CA ILE A 52 4.93 1.84 -3.69
C ILE A 52 5.94 1.18 -2.76
N ALA A 53 6.11 1.70 -1.53
CA ALA A 53 7.01 1.08 -0.56
C ALA A 53 6.61 -0.38 -0.24
N VAL A 54 5.32 -0.65 -0.09
CA VAL A 54 4.81 -2.03 0.08
C VAL A 54 5.09 -2.88 -1.16
N ALA A 55 4.85 -2.36 -2.37
CA ALA A 55 5.08 -3.08 -3.61
C ALA A 55 6.56 -3.38 -3.91
N GLU A 56 7.50 -2.59 -3.36
CA GLU A 56 8.94 -2.81 -3.52
C GLU A 56 9.57 -3.66 -2.37
N ASP A 57 8.87 -3.84 -1.25
CA ASP A 57 9.38 -4.58 -0.09
C ASP A 57 9.45 -6.10 -0.33
N ARG A 58 10.67 -6.60 -0.49
CA ARG A 58 10.95 -8.02 -0.73
C ARG A 58 10.74 -8.91 0.50
N SER A 59 10.63 -8.34 1.69
CA SER A 59 10.33 -9.08 2.92
C SER A 59 8.85 -9.48 3.02
N LEU A 60 7.98 -8.79 2.28
CA LEU A 60 6.55 -9.08 2.25
C LEU A 60 6.21 -10.26 1.32
N SER A 61 5.02 -10.82 1.50
CA SER A 61 4.54 -11.87 0.62
C SER A 61 4.25 -11.34 -0.79
N ARG A 62 4.25 -12.24 -1.78
CA ARG A 62 3.87 -11.89 -3.15
C ARG A 62 2.44 -11.34 -3.22
N GLU A 63 1.54 -11.88 -2.41
CA GLU A 63 0.14 -11.44 -2.40
C GLU A 63 0.00 -10.02 -1.83
N GLN A 64 0.71 -9.71 -0.74
CA GLN A 64 0.72 -8.36 -0.16
C GLN A 64 1.25 -7.32 -1.16
N ARG A 65 2.37 -7.61 -1.83
CA ARG A 65 2.89 -6.73 -2.89
C ARG A 65 1.92 -6.55 -4.05
N LYS A 66 1.26 -7.63 -4.47
CA LYS A 66 0.25 -7.60 -5.54
C LYS A 66 -0.95 -6.75 -5.15
N GLN A 67 -1.41 -6.83 -3.91
CA GLN A 67 -2.51 -6.01 -3.40
C GLN A 67 -2.16 -4.52 -3.41
N ALA A 68 -0.91 -4.16 -3.08
CA ALA A 68 -0.46 -2.78 -3.18
C ALA A 68 -0.45 -2.27 -4.62
N VAL A 69 0.01 -3.08 -5.58
CA VAL A 69 -0.06 -2.75 -7.02
C VAL A 69 -1.51 -2.60 -7.49
N PHE A 70 -2.42 -3.44 -7.01
CA PHE A 70 -3.86 -3.30 -7.28
C PHE A 70 -4.37 -1.94 -6.82
N TRP A 71 -4.12 -1.54 -5.56
CA TRP A 71 -4.59 -0.24 -5.07
C TRP A 71 -3.91 0.96 -5.75
N LEU A 72 -2.62 0.85 -6.12
CA LEU A 72 -1.96 1.85 -6.96
C LEU A 72 -2.68 2.05 -8.29
N SER A 73 -3.16 0.97 -8.92
CA SER A 73 -3.91 1.05 -10.19
C SER A 73 -5.28 1.70 -10.06
N GLN A 74 -5.84 1.74 -8.84
CA GLN A 74 -7.12 2.39 -8.56
C GLN A 74 -6.95 3.87 -8.17
N SER A 75 -5.71 4.30 -7.90
CA SER A 75 -5.42 5.68 -7.53
C SER A 75 -5.40 6.59 -8.76
N ASN A 76 -5.87 7.83 -8.59
CA ASN A 76 -5.76 8.89 -9.60
C ASN A 76 -4.50 9.75 -9.35
N SER A 77 -3.34 9.10 -9.15
CA SER A 77 -2.05 9.74 -8.83
C SER A 77 -1.05 9.59 -9.97
N ASP A 78 -0.44 10.71 -10.36
CA ASP A 78 0.64 10.74 -11.35
C ASP A 78 1.86 9.92 -10.88
N VAL A 79 2.11 9.89 -9.56
CA VAL A 79 3.19 9.11 -8.95
C VAL A 79 2.93 7.61 -9.12
N ALA A 80 1.68 7.17 -8.87
CA ALA A 80 1.30 5.79 -9.08
C ALA A 80 1.37 5.40 -10.56
N GLN A 81 0.92 6.27 -11.47
CA GLN A 81 1.03 6.04 -12.90
C GLN A 81 2.49 5.84 -13.33
N ALA A 82 3.37 6.77 -12.98
CA ALA A 82 4.79 6.69 -13.34
C ALA A 82 5.46 5.41 -12.80
N TYR A 83 5.10 4.99 -11.58
CA TYR A 83 5.57 3.74 -11.01
C TYR A 83 5.08 2.51 -11.80
N LEU A 84 3.79 2.45 -12.15
CA LEU A 84 3.22 1.33 -12.90
C LEU A 84 3.83 1.22 -14.31
N GLU A 85 4.05 2.36 -14.99
CA GLU A 85 4.75 2.41 -16.28
C GLU A 85 6.16 1.83 -16.18
N LYS A 86 6.92 2.19 -15.13
CA LYS A 86 8.25 1.63 -14.86
C LYS A 86 8.21 0.12 -14.64
N VAL A 87 7.24 -0.38 -13.88
CA VAL A 87 7.08 -1.82 -13.62
C VAL A 87 6.77 -2.58 -14.91
N LEU A 88 5.83 -2.08 -15.72
CA LEU A 88 5.47 -2.70 -17.01
C LEU A 88 6.64 -2.70 -18.00
N ALA A 89 7.39 -1.59 -18.08
CA ALA A 89 8.57 -1.48 -18.94
C ALA A 89 9.68 -2.47 -18.56
N ARG A 90 9.78 -2.85 -17.27
CA ARG A 90 10.71 -3.88 -16.82
C ARG A 90 10.28 -5.27 -17.28
N VAL A 91 9.00 -5.60 -17.10
CA VAL A 91 8.44 -6.90 -17.51
C VAL A 91 8.58 -7.12 -19.01
N ALA A 92 8.41 -6.08 -19.84
CA ALA A 92 8.57 -6.19 -21.29
C ALA A 92 10.02 -6.45 -21.77
N ARG A 93 11.01 -6.31 -20.88
CA ARG A 93 12.43 -6.53 -21.20
C ARG A 93 12.95 -7.88 -20.72
N ASP A 94 12.19 -8.57 -19.86
CA ASP A 94 12.50 -9.90 -19.32
C ASP A 94 11.82 -10.99 -20.17
#